data_AF-A0A7X6WDZ0-F1
#
_entry.id   AF-A0A7X6WDZ0-F1
#
_cell.length_a   1.000
_cell.length_b   1.000
_cell.length_c   1.000
_cell.angle_alpha   90.00
_cell.angle_beta   90.00
_cell.angle_gamma   90.00
#
_symmetry.space_group_name_H-M   'P 1'
#
loop_
_entity.id
_entity.type
_entity.pdbx_description
1 polymer ?
#
loop_
_entity_poly.entity_id
_entity_poly.type
_entity_poly.pdbx_seq_one_letter_code
_entity_poly.pdbx_strand_id
1 'polypeptide(L)'
;MLKRFISYYKPHKKLFYIDMFFAFLISIFDLIFPLFTRTMINDIIPEGKMRLLIIWTIIMSILFVLRYISTYIVAYYGHVLGVKIEHDMRKDLFSHLQTLPFSYYDNTKTGHIMSRMINDLRDITELAHHGPEDLFISAVMLIGSFIVLMTIEWRLTLILFAFIPVMVYFAISKRKRMEESFRKVRVKIADVNSQLENSISGIRVSKSFTNEDFEIEKFNYGNMEFANARKGSYKVMAEFVSGVGILSNFLNLLVISLGGYFVYKKIIDFGDLFAYTLYVNFFMQPIRRLTEFTQQLQDGMTGFERFVEVMDIESDIVDSPDAIDITNMEGKIVFNNVSFSYNNGEDVVLSNLNLSIEPGKTVALVGPSGAGKTTLCHLVPRFYEIKEGSIEIDGVDIRDIKLKSLRKNIGLVQQEVFLFTGTIKDNILYGNPSASDEAIIDSAKKARIHEFITTLPDGYNTYIR
;
A
#
# COMPACT_ATOMS: atom_id res chain seq x y z
N MET A 1 8.13 -7.23 12.24
CA MET A 1 7.80 -6.73 10.90
C MET A 1 7.75 -7.85 9.84
N LEU A 2 8.86 -8.42 9.34
CA LEU A 2 8.83 -9.46 8.27
C LEU A 2 7.95 -10.70 8.57
N LYS A 3 7.94 -11.21 9.81
CA LYS A 3 7.06 -12.33 10.21
C LYS A 3 5.57 -12.01 10.07
N ARG A 4 5.17 -10.75 10.35
CA ARG A 4 3.79 -10.27 10.19
C ARG A 4 3.43 -10.09 8.71
N PHE A 5 4.37 -9.63 7.89
CA PHE A 5 4.18 -9.57 6.44
C PHE A 5 3.89 -10.97 5.88
N ILE A 6 4.73 -11.95 6.25
CA ILE A 6 4.56 -13.35 5.82
C ILE A 6 3.25 -13.97 6.36
N SER A 7 2.73 -13.52 7.51
CA SER A 7 1.47 -14.08 8.02
C SER A 7 0.26 -13.82 7.12
N TYR A 8 0.27 -12.74 6.32
CA TYR A 8 -0.81 -12.47 5.36
C TYR A 8 -0.82 -13.42 4.15
N TYR A 9 0.27 -14.15 3.89
CA TYR A 9 0.27 -15.23 2.90
C TYR A 9 -0.37 -16.51 3.44
N LYS A 10 -0.48 -16.66 4.77
CA LYS A 10 -0.92 -17.91 5.41
C LYS A 10 -2.33 -18.35 4.97
N PRO A 11 -3.33 -17.47 4.83
CA PRO A 11 -4.65 -17.85 4.33
C PRO A 11 -4.65 -18.23 2.85
N HIS A 12 -3.70 -17.70 2.07
CA HIS A 12 -3.66 -17.81 0.60
C HIS A 12 -2.53 -18.71 0.08
N LYS A 13 -1.97 -19.58 0.94
CA LYS A 13 -0.85 -20.48 0.59
C LYS A 13 -1.06 -21.30 -0.68
N LYS A 14 -2.29 -21.76 -0.93
CA LYS A 14 -2.61 -22.55 -2.13
C LYS A 14 -2.35 -21.75 -3.41
N LEU A 15 -2.76 -20.48 -3.44
CA LEU A 15 -2.52 -19.61 -4.59
C LEU A 15 -1.02 -19.31 -4.74
N PHE A 16 -0.33 -19.01 -3.64
CA PHE A 16 1.11 -18.79 -3.64
C PHE A 16 1.89 -20.00 -4.19
N TYR A 17 1.56 -21.22 -3.77
CA TYR A 17 2.25 -22.42 -4.27
C TYR A 17 1.94 -22.72 -5.74
N ILE A 18 0.69 -22.49 -6.19
CA ILE A 18 0.32 -22.61 -7.61
C ILE A 18 1.16 -21.62 -8.43
N ASP A 19 1.16 -20.36 -8.02
CA ASP A 19 1.88 -19.28 -8.68
C ASP A 19 3.39 -19.58 -8.79
N MET A 20 4.04 -19.92 -7.67
CA MET A 20 5.46 -20.30 -7.65
C MET A 20 5.77 -21.55 -8.49
N PHE A 21 4.86 -22.53 -8.52
CA PHE A 21 5.02 -23.74 -9.33
C PHE A 21 4.98 -23.42 -10.83
N PHE A 22 4.04 -22.57 -11.28
CA PHE A 22 3.98 -22.19 -12.69
C PHE A 22 5.12 -21.22 -13.07
N ALA A 23 5.57 -20.37 -12.16
CA ALA A 23 6.78 -19.56 -12.33
C ALA A 23 8.04 -20.44 -12.51
N PHE A 24 8.14 -21.53 -11.74
CA PHE A 24 9.17 -22.55 -11.92
C PHE A 24 9.11 -23.20 -13.31
N LEU A 25 7.91 -23.60 -13.75
CA LEU A 25 7.72 -24.20 -15.08
C LEU A 25 8.12 -23.25 -16.22
N ILE A 26 7.77 -21.96 -16.13
CA ILE A 26 8.21 -20.94 -17.10
C ILE A 26 9.73 -20.95 -17.20
N SER A 27 10.40 -20.94 -16.05
CA SER A 27 11.87 -20.91 -15.98
C SER A 27 12.48 -22.18 -16.59
N ILE A 28 11.91 -23.36 -16.31
CA ILE A 28 12.33 -24.62 -16.94
C ILE A 28 12.16 -24.57 -18.45
N PHE A 29 11.01 -24.12 -18.95
CA PHE A 29 10.74 -24.08 -20.38
C PHE A 29 11.68 -23.12 -21.12
N ASP A 30 12.01 -21.98 -20.50
CA ASP A 30 12.99 -21.03 -21.02
C ASP A 30 14.41 -21.63 -21.07
N LEU A 31 14.81 -22.42 -20.06
CA LEU A 31 16.09 -23.14 -20.06
C LEU A 31 16.16 -24.27 -21.09
N ILE A 32 15.04 -24.89 -21.45
CA ILE A 32 15.02 -25.97 -22.45
C ILE A 32 15.26 -25.44 -23.88
N PHE A 33 14.83 -24.22 -24.18
CA PHE A 33 14.88 -23.68 -25.55
C PHE A 33 16.30 -23.59 -26.16
N PRO A 34 17.34 -23.12 -25.45
CA PRO A 34 18.70 -23.15 -25.98
C PRO A 34 19.25 -24.57 -26.16
N LEU A 35 18.93 -25.50 -25.24
CA LEU A 35 19.33 -26.92 -25.35
C LEU A 35 18.70 -27.60 -26.56
N PHE A 36 17.41 -27.32 -26.79
CA PHE A 36 16.70 -27.74 -27.98
C PHE A 36 17.43 -27.28 -29.25
N THR A 37 17.77 -26.00 -29.30
CA THR A 37 18.40 -25.41 -30.50
C THR A 37 19.82 -25.95 -30.71
N ARG A 38 20.56 -26.22 -29.62
CA ARG A 38 21.85 -26.91 -29.63
C ARG A 38 21.75 -28.28 -30.31
N THR A 39 20.84 -29.14 -29.85
CA THR A 39 20.63 -30.48 -30.41
C THR A 39 20.18 -30.43 -31.87
N MET A 40 19.35 -29.44 -32.24
CA MET A 40 18.96 -29.22 -33.63
C MET A 40 20.17 -28.96 -34.53
N ILE A 41 21.07 -28.07 -34.10
CA ILE A 41 22.24 -27.63 -34.88
C ILE A 41 23.34 -28.69 -34.92
N ASN A 42 23.61 -29.38 -33.81
CA ASN A 42 24.71 -30.35 -33.74
C ASN A 42 24.34 -31.70 -34.35
N ASP A 43 23.14 -32.22 -34.07
CA ASP A 43 22.83 -33.64 -34.32
C ASP A 43 21.78 -33.83 -35.43
N ILE A 44 20.74 -32.99 -35.48
CA ILE A 44 19.56 -33.27 -36.32
C ILE A 44 19.73 -32.73 -37.75
N ILE A 45 20.10 -31.46 -37.88
CA ILE A 45 20.22 -30.78 -39.19
C ILE A 45 21.40 -31.36 -40.00
N PRO A 46 22.62 -31.51 -39.46
CA PRO A 46 23.76 -32.00 -40.23
C PRO A 46 23.57 -33.44 -40.73
N GLU A 47 22.89 -34.28 -39.95
CA GLU A 47 22.62 -35.67 -40.31
C GLU A 47 21.39 -35.84 -41.22
N GLY A 48 20.70 -34.75 -41.60
CA GLY A 48 19.55 -34.80 -42.50
C GLY A 48 18.32 -35.55 -41.94
N LYS A 49 18.21 -35.66 -40.61
CA LYS A 49 17.16 -36.43 -39.92
C LYS A 49 15.82 -35.68 -39.88
N MET A 50 15.18 -35.51 -41.04
CA MET A 50 13.93 -34.73 -41.20
C MET A 50 12.79 -35.18 -40.27
N ARG A 51 12.64 -36.48 -40.02
CA ARG A 51 11.63 -36.99 -39.09
C ARG A 51 11.87 -36.51 -37.66
N LEU A 52 13.11 -36.53 -37.19
CA LEU A 52 13.46 -36.06 -35.85
C LEU A 52 13.27 -34.55 -35.76
N LEU A 53 13.64 -33.80 -36.81
CA LEU A 53 13.39 -32.37 -36.88
C LEU A 53 11.91 -32.03 -36.63
N ILE A 54 11.00 -32.67 -37.36
CA ILE A 54 9.56 -32.43 -37.22
C ILE A 54 9.07 -32.79 -35.81
N ILE A 55 9.49 -33.93 -35.26
CA ILE A 55 9.10 -34.37 -33.90
C ILE A 55 9.54 -33.34 -32.85
N TRP A 56 10.80 -32.93 -32.92
CA TRP A 56 11.39 -31.97 -32.00
C TRP A 56 10.71 -30.59 -32.13
N THR A 57 10.40 -30.13 -33.34
CA THR A 57 9.61 -28.90 -33.56
C THR A 57 8.23 -29.00 -32.92
N ILE A 58 7.51 -30.12 -33.08
CA ILE A 58 6.19 -30.33 -32.46
C ILE A 58 6.29 -30.30 -30.93
N ILE A 59 7.29 -30.98 -30.36
CA ILE A 59 7.55 -30.98 -28.91
C ILE A 59 7.76 -29.54 -28.41
N MET A 60 8.56 -28.74 -29.11
CA MET A 60 8.78 -27.35 -28.73
C MET A 60 7.55 -26.47 -28.91
N SER A 61 6.74 -26.69 -29.95
CA SER A 61 5.45 -26.00 -30.10
C SER A 61 4.55 -26.29 -28.91
N ILE A 62 4.48 -27.54 -28.45
CA ILE A 62 3.71 -27.92 -27.25
C ILE A 62 4.29 -27.25 -26.00
N LEU A 63 5.61 -27.23 -25.82
CA LEU A 63 6.26 -26.55 -24.70
C LEU A 63 5.99 -25.04 -24.70
N PHE A 64 5.92 -24.38 -25.85
CA PHE A 64 5.54 -22.96 -25.94
C PHE A 64 4.08 -22.72 -25.58
N VAL A 65 3.17 -23.62 -25.94
CA VAL A 65 1.77 -23.56 -25.49
C VAL A 65 1.68 -23.74 -23.98
N LEU A 66 2.39 -24.73 -23.42
CA LEU A 66 2.45 -24.93 -21.96
C LEU A 66 3.05 -23.72 -21.25
N ARG A 67 4.13 -23.15 -21.80
CA ARG A 67 4.74 -21.92 -21.29
C ARG A 67 3.76 -20.75 -21.28
N TYR A 68 3.00 -20.55 -22.36
CA TYR A 68 1.96 -19.53 -22.42
C TYR A 68 0.90 -19.73 -21.34
N ILE A 69 0.42 -20.97 -21.16
CA ILE A 69 -0.54 -21.31 -20.10
C ILE A 69 0.05 -21.00 -18.72
N SER A 70 1.31 -21.37 -18.47
CA SER A 70 1.99 -21.05 -17.21
C SER A 70 2.09 -19.54 -16.99
N THR A 71 2.48 -18.77 -18.01
CA THR A 71 2.55 -17.30 -17.93
C THR A 71 1.18 -16.69 -17.65
N TYR A 72 0.12 -17.19 -18.27
CA TYR A 72 -1.24 -16.74 -18.00
C TYR A 72 -1.66 -17.04 -16.56
N ILE A 73 -1.38 -18.24 -16.07
CA ILE A 73 -1.69 -18.64 -14.69
C ILE A 73 -0.95 -17.76 -13.68
N VAL A 74 0.35 -17.52 -13.88
CA VAL A 74 1.14 -16.66 -13.02
C VAL A 74 0.62 -15.22 -13.05
N ALA A 75 0.42 -14.65 -14.23
CA ALA A 75 -0.11 -13.30 -14.36
C ALA A 75 -1.49 -13.15 -13.69
N TYR A 76 -2.41 -14.10 -13.90
CA TYR A 76 -3.75 -14.01 -13.33
C TYR A 76 -3.77 -14.31 -11.82
N TYR A 77 -3.27 -15.48 -11.41
CA TYR A 77 -3.35 -15.93 -10.03
C TYR A 77 -2.37 -15.19 -9.10
N GLY A 78 -1.24 -14.71 -9.62
CA GLY A 78 -0.34 -13.81 -8.90
C GLY A 78 -1.03 -12.49 -8.52
N HIS A 79 -1.69 -11.82 -9.48
CA HIS A 79 -2.48 -10.62 -9.16
C HIS A 79 -3.68 -10.91 -8.25
N VAL A 80 -4.38 -12.04 -8.45
CA VAL A 80 -5.49 -12.45 -7.54
C VAL A 80 -5.00 -12.71 -6.12
N LEU A 81 -3.80 -13.27 -5.95
CA LEU A 81 -3.16 -13.41 -4.63
C LEU A 81 -2.94 -12.03 -3.99
N GLY A 82 -2.39 -11.08 -4.74
CA GLY A 82 -2.22 -9.68 -4.29
C GLY A 82 -3.53 -9.06 -3.81
N VAL A 83 -4.60 -9.16 -4.60
CA VAL A 83 -5.95 -8.64 -4.26
C VAL A 83 -6.50 -9.26 -2.98
N LYS A 84 -6.32 -10.56 -2.77
CA LYS A 84 -6.80 -11.22 -1.54
C LYS A 84 -6.03 -10.81 -0.30
N ILE A 85 -4.71 -10.64 -0.42
CA ILE A 85 -3.88 -10.08 0.66
C ILE A 85 -4.34 -8.65 0.96
N GLU A 86 -4.56 -7.84 -0.07
CA GLU A 86 -5.05 -6.46 0.09
C GLU A 86 -6.38 -6.40 0.82
N HIS A 87 -7.31 -7.29 0.45
CA HIS A 87 -8.63 -7.38 1.07
C HIS A 87 -8.54 -7.69 2.56
N ASP A 88 -7.71 -8.66 2.96
CA ASP A 88 -7.53 -9.00 4.37
C ASP A 88 -6.88 -7.84 5.14
N MET A 89 -5.85 -7.21 4.58
CA MET A 89 -5.19 -6.05 5.20
C MET A 89 -6.12 -4.84 5.33
N ARG A 90 -6.96 -4.56 4.31
CA ARG A 90 -7.98 -3.49 4.36
C ARG A 90 -8.99 -3.76 5.46
N LYS A 91 -9.45 -5.01 5.57
CA LYS A 91 -10.40 -5.42 6.60
C LYS A 91 -9.82 -5.24 8.00
N ASP A 92 -8.59 -5.70 8.22
CA ASP A 92 -7.92 -5.60 9.52
C ASP A 92 -7.65 -4.13 9.89
N LEU A 93 -7.15 -3.33 8.96
CA LEU A 93 -6.92 -1.89 9.17
C LEU A 93 -8.21 -1.14 9.47
N PHE A 94 -9.26 -1.36 8.67
CA PHE A 94 -10.55 -0.69 8.88
C PHE A 94 -11.17 -1.08 10.23
N SER A 95 -11.15 -2.37 10.56
CA SER A 95 -11.67 -2.86 11.85
C SER A 95 -10.89 -2.26 13.01
N HIS A 96 -9.57 -2.15 12.89
CA HIS A 96 -8.73 -1.55 13.93
C HIS A 96 -8.94 -0.04 14.06
N LEU A 97 -9.09 0.70 12.95
CA LEU A 97 -9.43 2.13 12.99
C LEU A 97 -10.68 2.37 13.84
N GLN A 98 -11.74 1.55 13.69
CA GLN A 98 -12.95 1.67 14.51
C GLN A 98 -12.74 1.46 16.02
N THR A 99 -11.58 0.92 16.43
CA THR A 99 -11.22 0.70 17.84
C THR A 99 -10.29 1.76 18.40
N LEU A 100 -9.73 2.64 17.57
CA LEU A 100 -8.77 3.63 18.02
C LEU A 100 -9.42 4.75 18.85
N PRO A 101 -8.70 5.31 19.84
CA PRO A 101 -9.20 6.39 20.68
C PRO A 101 -9.37 7.70 19.89
N PHE A 102 -10.18 8.62 20.40
CA PHE A 102 -10.40 9.94 19.79
C PHE A 102 -9.10 10.73 19.61
N SER A 103 -8.16 10.58 20.54
CA SER A 103 -6.83 11.20 20.47
C SER A 103 -6.06 10.85 19.20
N TYR A 104 -6.28 9.66 18.61
CA TYR A 104 -5.68 9.30 17.33
C TYR A 104 -6.23 10.19 16.20
N TYR A 105 -7.53 10.42 16.18
CA TYR A 105 -8.21 11.21 15.15
C TYR A 105 -7.97 12.71 15.30
N ASP A 106 -7.80 13.19 16.52
CA ASP A 106 -7.42 14.59 16.78
C ASP A 106 -6.01 14.90 16.23
N ASN A 107 -5.11 13.92 16.29
CA ASN A 107 -3.71 14.08 15.88
C ASN A 107 -3.43 13.56 14.45
N THR A 108 -4.40 12.90 13.79
CA THR A 108 -4.21 12.30 12.47
C THR A 108 -5.23 12.82 11.47
N LYS A 109 -4.74 13.48 10.41
CA LYS A 109 -5.59 13.96 9.32
C LYS A 109 -6.23 12.77 8.57
N THR A 110 -7.52 12.87 8.27
CA THR A 110 -8.27 11.87 7.49
C THR A 110 -7.59 11.51 6.17
N GLY A 111 -6.98 12.49 5.48
CA GLY A 111 -6.24 12.24 4.24
C GLY A 111 -5.05 11.28 4.41
N HIS A 112 -4.36 11.30 5.56
CA HIS A 112 -3.29 10.35 5.85
C HIS A 112 -3.83 8.93 6.05
N ILE A 113 -4.97 8.78 6.75
CA ILE A 113 -5.65 7.50 6.94
C ILE A 113 -6.06 6.93 5.57
N MET A 114 -6.65 7.75 4.71
CA MET A 114 -7.04 7.36 3.35
C MET A 114 -5.84 6.93 2.50
N SER A 115 -4.73 7.68 2.55
CA SER A 115 -3.51 7.30 1.82
C SER A 115 -2.94 5.97 2.30
N ARG A 116 -2.96 5.71 3.61
CA ARG A 116 -2.53 4.41 4.17
C ARG A 116 -3.42 3.27 3.69
N MET A 117 -4.73 3.48 3.65
CA MET A 117 -5.71 2.48 3.24
C MET A 117 -5.69 2.16 1.73
N ILE A 118 -5.29 3.12 0.90
CA ILE A 118 -5.34 2.97 -0.57
C ILE A 118 -3.95 2.80 -1.16
N ASN A 119 -3.05 3.76 -0.95
CA ASN A 119 -1.75 3.79 -1.63
C ASN A 119 -0.77 2.81 -0.97
N ASP A 120 -0.60 2.90 0.35
CA ASP A 120 0.38 2.06 1.05
C ASP A 120 -0.01 0.57 0.93
N LEU A 121 -1.30 0.23 1.10
CA LEU A 121 -1.76 -1.16 0.91
C LEU A 121 -1.54 -1.68 -0.52
N ARG A 122 -1.79 -0.87 -1.55
CA ARG A 122 -1.48 -1.24 -2.93
C ARG A 122 0.00 -1.55 -3.09
N ASP A 123 0.89 -0.65 -2.63
CA ASP A 123 2.33 -0.80 -2.79
C ASP A 123 2.86 -2.04 -2.03
N ILE A 124 2.30 -2.36 -0.86
CA ILE A 124 2.56 -3.61 -0.12
C ILE A 124 2.16 -4.83 -0.96
N THR A 125 0.98 -4.79 -1.58
CA THR A 125 0.45 -5.93 -2.33
C THR A 125 1.18 -6.15 -3.65
N GLU A 126 1.64 -5.08 -4.30
CA GLU A 126 2.55 -5.12 -5.45
C GLU A 126 3.83 -5.88 -5.10
N LEU A 127 4.48 -5.50 -4.00
CA LEU A 127 5.63 -6.23 -3.49
C LEU A 127 5.30 -7.69 -3.15
N ALA A 128 4.11 -7.94 -2.60
CA ALA A 128 3.75 -9.26 -2.11
C ALA A 128 3.62 -10.32 -3.22
N HIS A 129 3.15 -9.96 -4.41
CA HIS A 129 3.01 -10.94 -5.49
C HIS A 129 4.21 -10.95 -6.45
N HIS A 130 4.66 -9.79 -6.94
CA HIS A 130 5.80 -9.73 -7.88
C HIS A 130 7.14 -10.02 -7.22
N GLY A 131 7.33 -9.61 -5.96
CA GLY A 131 8.64 -9.72 -5.29
C GLY A 131 9.17 -11.16 -5.20
N PRO A 132 8.42 -12.10 -4.58
CA PRO A 132 8.82 -13.50 -4.51
C PRO A 132 8.97 -14.15 -5.89
N GLU A 133 8.05 -13.86 -6.81
CA GLU A 133 8.02 -14.41 -8.17
C GLU A 133 9.27 -14.04 -8.95
N ASP A 134 9.59 -12.74 -9.02
CA ASP A 134 10.70 -12.24 -9.81
C ASP A 134 12.05 -12.70 -9.27
N LEU A 135 12.22 -12.71 -7.95
CA LEU A 135 13.42 -13.25 -7.31
C LEU A 135 13.58 -14.74 -7.57
N PHE A 136 12.47 -15.49 -7.48
CA PHE A 136 12.48 -16.94 -7.68
C PHE A 136 12.80 -17.31 -9.12
N ILE A 137 12.12 -16.71 -10.11
CA ILE A 137 12.42 -16.91 -11.54
C ILE A 137 13.86 -16.51 -11.83
N SER A 138 14.32 -15.37 -11.31
CA SER A 138 15.68 -14.88 -11.54
C SER A 138 16.74 -15.85 -10.99
N ALA A 139 16.51 -16.40 -9.80
CA ALA A 139 17.39 -17.38 -9.19
C ALA A 139 17.43 -18.69 -9.98
N VAL A 140 16.25 -19.22 -10.36
CA VAL A 140 16.15 -20.47 -11.15
C VAL A 140 16.80 -20.31 -12.52
N MET A 141 16.57 -19.18 -13.20
CA MET A 141 17.17 -18.91 -14.51
C MET A 141 18.69 -18.78 -14.41
N LEU A 142 19.22 -18.03 -13.43
CA LEU A 142 20.66 -17.82 -13.28
C LEU A 142 21.38 -19.11 -12.86
N ILE A 143 20.87 -19.82 -11.86
CA ILE A 143 21.45 -21.08 -11.38
C ILE A 143 21.28 -22.18 -12.44
N GLY A 144 20.11 -22.29 -13.05
CA GLY A 144 19.81 -23.30 -14.05
C GLY A 144 20.67 -23.13 -15.31
N SER A 145 20.80 -21.90 -15.82
CA SER A 145 21.68 -21.62 -16.96
C SER A 145 23.16 -21.84 -16.62
N PHE A 146 23.60 -21.51 -15.40
CA PHE A 146 24.95 -21.84 -14.93
C PHE A 146 25.21 -23.34 -14.97
N ILE A 147 24.32 -24.13 -14.37
CA ILE A 147 24.44 -25.60 -14.34
C ILE A 147 24.48 -26.15 -15.77
N VAL A 148 23.55 -25.74 -16.63
CA VAL A 148 23.51 -26.22 -18.02
C VAL A 148 24.79 -25.86 -18.77
N LEU A 149 25.25 -24.61 -18.73
CA LEU A 149 26.46 -24.21 -19.45
C LEU A 149 27.72 -24.87 -18.91
N MET A 150 27.81 -25.09 -17.59
CA MET A 150 28.90 -25.86 -16.97
C MET A 150 28.99 -27.29 -17.52
N THR A 151 27.85 -27.91 -17.85
CA THR A 151 27.85 -29.25 -18.50
C THR A 151 28.30 -29.22 -19.95
N ILE A 152 28.20 -28.07 -20.64
CA ILE A 152 28.69 -27.91 -22.01
C ILE A 152 30.19 -27.66 -22.01
N GLU A 153 30.65 -26.58 -21.37
CA GLU A 153 32.09 -26.28 -21.26
C GLU A 153 32.38 -25.34 -20.09
N TRP A 154 32.99 -25.89 -19.03
CA TRP A 154 33.22 -25.17 -17.79
C TRP A 154 34.15 -23.96 -17.94
N ARG A 155 35.16 -24.01 -18.83
CA ARG A 155 36.12 -22.90 -19.01
C ARG A 155 35.44 -21.64 -19.56
N LEU A 156 34.64 -21.81 -20.62
CA LEU A 156 33.90 -20.68 -21.21
C LEU A 156 32.85 -20.15 -20.23
N THR A 157 32.15 -21.05 -19.54
CA THR A 157 31.13 -20.68 -18.55
C THR A 157 31.70 -19.83 -17.42
N LEU A 158 32.83 -20.21 -16.82
CA LEU A 158 33.45 -19.42 -15.75
C LEU A 158 33.87 -18.02 -16.22
N ILE A 159 34.36 -17.88 -17.45
CA ILE A 159 34.73 -16.58 -18.03
C ILE A 159 33.49 -15.68 -18.16
N LEU A 160 32.37 -16.22 -18.67
CA LEU A 160 31.13 -15.47 -18.82
C LEU A 160 30.51 -15.09 -17.48
N PHE A 161 30.46 -16.03 -16.54
CA PHE A 161 29.92 -15.78 -15.20
C PHE A 161 30.81 -14.84 -14.38
N ALA A 162 32.12 -14.79 -14.63
CA ALA A 162 33.00 -13.77 -14.03
C ALA A 162 32.68 -12.34 -14.52
N PHE A 163 32.05 -12.19 -15.69
CA PHE A 163 31.60 -10.90 -16.20
C PHE A 163 30.30 -10.40 -15.52
N ILE A 164 29.45 -11.33 -15.06
CA ILE A 164 28.16 -10.98 -14.43
C ILE A 164 28.33 -10.08 -13.19
N PRO A 165 29.24 -10.35 -12.23
CA PRO A 165 29.51 -9.46 -11.10
C PRO A 165 29.86 -8.03 -11.52
N VAL A 166 30.57 -7.84 -12.64
CA VAL A 166 30.90 -6.50 -13.17
C VAL A 166 29.63 -5.77 -13.62
N MET A 167 28.72 -6.49 -14.28
CA MET A 167 27.42 -5.93 -14.69
C MET A 167 26.54 -5.58 -13.50
N VAL A 168 26.47 -6.46 -12.49
CA VAL A 168 25.72 -6.23 -11.25
C VAL A 168 26.30 -5.04 -10.50
N TYR A 169 27.63 -4.95 -10.37
CA TYR A 169 28.30 -3.81 -9.76
C TYR A 169 27.98 -2.51 -10.50
N PHE A 170 28.03 -2.51 -11.83
CA PHE A 170 27.66 -1.34 -12.63
C PHE A 170 26.21 -0.91 -12.34
N ALA A 171 25.27 -1.86 -12.37
CA ALA A 171 23.85 -1.57 -12.10
C ALA A 171 23.64 -0.98 -10.70
N ILE A 172 24.23 -1.60 -9.67
CA ILE A 172 24.15 -1.13 -8.28
C ILE A 172 24.81 0.25 -8.11
N SER A 173 25.95 0.49 -8.75
CA SER A 173 26.67 1.77 -8.64
C SER A 173 25.85 2.96 -9.17
N LYS A 174 25.00 2.73 -10.19
CA LYS A 174 24.15 3.76 -10.80
C LYS A 174 22.79 3.90 -10.10
N ARG A 175 22.38 2.92 -9.30
CA ARG A 175 21.09 2.89 -8.58
C ARG A 175 20.85 4.14 -7.73
N LYS A 176 21.78 4.49 -6.83
CA LYS A 176 21.61 5.62 -5.90
C LYS A 176 21.37 6.94 -6.65
N ARG A 177 22.15 7.18 -7.70
CA ARG A 177 21.99 8.39 -8.54
C ARG A 177 20.65 8.39 -9.28
N MET A 178 20.17 7.23 -9.73
CA MET A 178 18.85 7.07 -10.32
C MET A 178 17.76 7.48 -9.32
N GLU A 179 17.75 6.85 -8.15
CA GLU A 179 16.79 7.09 -7.07
C GLU A 179 16.73 8.57 -6.67
N GLU A 180 17.89 9.20 -6.45
CA GLU A 180 17.99 10.62 -6.12
C GLU A 180 17.44 11.53 -7.23
N SER A 181 17.73 11.22 -8.50
CA SER A 181 17.24 12.02 -9.63
C SER A 181 15.72 11.93 -9.79
N PHE A 182 15.14 10.73 -9.66
CA PHE A 182 13.70 10.53 -9.70
C PHE A 182 13.00 11.10 -8.45
N ARG A 183 13.64 11.06 -7.28
CA ARG A 183 13.15 11.75 -6.08
C ARG A 183 13.05 13.25 -6.29
N LYS A 184 14.07 13.88 -6.90
CA LYS A 184 14.01 15.32 -7.24
C LYS A 184 12.84 15.64 -8.17
N VAL A 185 12.56 14.79 -9.16
CA VAL A 185 11.39 14.95 -10.02
C VAL A 185 10.08 14.86 -9.23
N ARG A 186 9.96 13.91 -8.30
CA ARG A 186 8.79 13.79 -7.41
C ARG A 186 8.56 15.02 -6.52
N VAL A 187 9.63 15.65 -6.06
CA VAL A 187 9.53 16.91 -5.30
C VAL A 187 9.04 18.04 -6.22
N LYS A 188 9.67 18.23 -7.38
CA LYS A 188 9.30 19.33 -8.28
C LYS A 188 7.90 19.20 -8.87
N ILE A 189 7.40 17.98 -9.12
CA ILE A 189 6.00 17.79 -9.53
C ILE A 189 5.01 18.08 -8.39
N ALA A 190 5.38 17.78 -7.12
CA ALA A 190 4.58 18.15 -5.97
C ALA A 190 4.51 19.68 -5.79
N ASP A 191 5.62 20.39 -6.00
CA ASP A 191 5.66 21.85 -5.97
C ASP A 191 4.73 22.45 -7.05
N VAL A 192 4.77 21.92 -8.28
CA VAL A 192 3.88 22.34 -9.38
C VAL A 192 2.41 22.07 -9.04
N ASN A 193 2.09 20.90 -8.47
CA ASN A 193 0.73 20.56 -8.08
C ASN A 193 0.21 21.46 -6.94
N SER A 194 1.02 21.72 -5.93
CA SER A 194 0.69 22.63 -4.82
C SER A 194 0.44 24.04 -5.33
N GLN A 195 1.25 24.49 -6.28
CA GLN A 195 1.04 25.79 -6.90
C GLN A 195 -0.26 25.86 -7.71
N LEU A 196 -0.53 24.83 -8.53
CA LEU A 196 -1.79 24.73 -9.27
C LEU A 196 -3.00 24.75 -8.33
N GLU A 197 -2.95 23.99 -7.23
CA GLU A 197 -4.00 23.96 -6.22
C GLU A 197 -4.24 25.35 -5.61
N ASN A 198 -3.17 26.06 -5.25
CA ASN A 198 -3.25 27.42 -4.71
C ASN A 198 -3.82 28.42 -5.73
N SER A 199 -3.32 28.40 -6.97
CA SER A 199 -3.77 29.34 -8.02
C SER A 199 -5.23 29.08 -8.43
N ILE A 200 -5.66 27.82 -8.50
CA ILE A 200 -7.05 27.45 -8.81
C ILE A 200 -7.98 27.77 -7.63
N SER A 201 -7.59 27.45 -6.40
CA SER A 201 -8.39 27.79 -5.20
C SER A 201 -8.54 29.30 -5.04
N GLY A 202 -7.48 30.05 -5.37
CA GLY A 202 -7.43 31.51 -5.37
C GLY A 202 -7.92 32.17 -6.67
N ILE A 203 -8.52 31.43 -7.61
CA ILE A 203 -8.80 31.97 -8.95
C ILE A 203 -9.68 33.21 -8.93
N ARG A 204 -10.65 33.28 -8.01
CA ARG A 204 -11.51 34.46 -7.83
C ARG A 204 -10.72 35.69 -7.39
N VAL A 205 -9.69 35.51 -6.57
CA VAL A 205 -8.79 36.58 -6.09
C VAL A 205 -7.87 37.03 -7.22
N SER A 206 -7.21 36.10 -7.91
CA SER A 206 -6.35 36.43 -9.06
C SER A 206 -7.14 37.22 -10.12
N LYS A 207 -8.37 36.78 -10.44
CA LYS A 207 -9.27 37.46 -11.38
C LYS A 207 -9.76 38.82 -10.88
N SER A 208 -10.12 38.96 -9.59
CA SER A 208 -10.60 40.24 -9.06
C SER A 208 -9.53 41.32 -9.07
N PHE A 209 -8.26 40.93 -8.98
CA PHE A 209 -7.11 41.83 -9.02
C PHE A 209 -6.41 41.87 -10.39
N THR A 210 -6.98 41.23 -11.43
CA THR A 210 -6.41 41.19 -12.80
C THR A 210 -4.92 40.80 -12.85
N ASN A 211 -4.53 39.82 -12.01
CA ASN A 211 -3.14 39.37 -11.83
C ASN A 211 -2.87 38.00 -12.48
N GLU A 212 -3.53 37.69 -13.60
CA GLU A 212 -3.37 36.39 -14.28
C GLU A 212 -1.94 36.18 -14.79
N ASP A 213 -1.32 37.22 -15.37
CA ASP A 213 0.04 37.13 -15.91
C ASP A 213 1.07 36.81 -14.82
N PHE A 214 0.88 37.37 -13.62
CA PHE A 214 1.72 37.07 -12.45
C PHE A 214 1.61 35.59 -12.05
N GLU A 215 0.40 35.04 -12.01
CA GLU A 215 0.19 33.61 -11.69
C GLU A 215 0.74 32.70 -12.79
N ILE A 216 0.62 33.09 -14.07
CA ILE A 216 1.20 32.36 -15.21
C ILE A 216 2.73 32.34 -15.13
N GLU A 217 3.37 33.49 -14.86
CA GLU A 217 4.84 33.57 -14.74
C GLU A 217 5.34 32.71 -13.58
N LYS A 218 4.68 32.82 -12.42
CA LYS A 218 4.96 31.97 -11.26
C LYS A 218 4.84 30.50 -11.64
N PHE A 219 3.81 30.10 -12.39
CA PHE A 219 3.62 28.70 -12.81
C PHE A 219 4.72 28.24 -13.76
N ASN A 220 5.09 29.09 -14.72
CA ASN A 220 6.15 28.81 -15.68
C ASN A 220 7.49 28.58 -14.98
N TYR A 221 7.80 29.30 -13.90
CA TYR A 221 9.00 29.05 -13.10
C TYR A 221 9.02 27.64 -12.50
N GLY A 222 7.95 27.24 -11.79
CA GLY A 222 7.83 25.90 -11.21
C GLY A 222 7.87 24.80 -12.27
N ASN A 223 7.20 25.02 -13.40
CA ASN A 223 7.16 24.09 -14.52
C ASN A 223 8.54 23.94 -15.20
N MET A 224 9.31 25.02 -15.32
CA MET A 224 10.70 24.99 -15.83
C MET A 224 11.62 24.19 -14.91
N GLU A 225 11.50 24.37 -13.59
CA GLU A 225 12.24 23.60 -12.59
C GLU A 225 11.94 22.09 -12.66
N PHE A 226 10.66 21.74 -12.83
CA PHE A 226 10.25 20.37 -13.10
C PHE A 226 10.87 19.83 -14.40
N ALA A 227 10.81 20.59 -15.50
CA ALA A 227 11.37 20.20 -16.78
C ALA A 227 12.89 19.96 -16.68
N ASN A 228 13.62 20.82 -15.98
CA ASN A 228 15.05 20.68 -15.73
C ASN A 228 15.37 19.44 -14.88
N ALA A 229 14.61 19.18 -13.81
CA ALA A 229 14.75 17.98 -13.00
C ALA A 229 14.50 16.71 -13.81
N ARG A 230 13.45 16.70 -14.66
CA ARG A 230 13.09 15.57 -15.51
C ARG A 230 14.12 15.30 -16.61
N LYS A 231 14.66 16.35 -17.21
CA LYS A 231 15.81 16.24 -18.13
C LYS A 231 17.02 15.59 -17.43
N GLY A 232 17.29 16.01 -16.20
CA GLY A 232 18.33 15.41 -15.36
C GLY A 232 18.12 13.92 -15.09
N SER A 233 16.91 13.50 -14.72
CA SER A 233 16.61 12.08 -14.50
C SER A 233 16.74 11.24 -15.77
N TYR A 234 16.31 11.77 -16.93
CA TYR A 234 16.48 11.07 -18.20
C TYR A 234 17.95 10.92 -18.62
N LYS A 235 18.82 11.89 -18.27
CA LYS A 235 20.26 11.71 -18.47
C LYS A 235 20.80 10.53 -17.67
N VAL A 236 20.40 10.40 -16.39
CA VAL A 236 20.82 9.27 -15.54
C VAL A 236 20.25 7.94 -16.06
N MET A 237 18.98 7.93 -16.48
CA MET A 237 18.35 6.77 -17.12
C MET A 237 19.07 6.35 -18.40
N ALA A 238 19.43 7.31 -19.26
CA ALA A 238 20.17 7.05 -20.48
C ALA A 238 21.57 6.46 -20.18
N GLU A 239 22.30 6.99 -19.20
CA GLU A 239 23.59 6.44 -18.75
C GLU A 239 23.45 4.97 -18.27
N PHE A 240 22.40 4.67 -17.50
CA PHE A 240 22.14 3.31 -17.01
C PHE A 240 21.78 2.35 -18.14
N VAL A 241 20.76 2.68 -18.95
CA VAL A 241 20.28 1.81 -20.04
C VAL A 241 21.37 1.59 -21.09
N SER A 242 22.08 2.65 -21.48
CA SER A 242 23.18 2.54 -22.44
C SER A 242 24.37 1.76 -21.87
N GLY A 243 24.66 1.94 -20.57
CA GLY A 243 25.72 1.21 -19.88
C GLY A 243 25.43 -0.29 -19.74
N VAL A 244 24.21 -0.66 -19.36
CA VAL A 244 23.76 -2.06 -19.35
C VAL A 244 23.77 -2.64 -20.77
N GLY A 245 23.36 -1.85 -21.77
CA GLY A 245 23.36 -2.23 -23.18
C GLY A 245 24.77 -2.52 -23.71
N ILE A 246 25.74 -1.63 -23.47
CA ILE A 246 27.11 -1.84 -23.95
C ILE A 246 27.78 -3.03 -23.25
N LEU A 247 27.54 -3.22 -21.95
CA LEU A 247 28.02 -4.41 -21.23
C LEU A 247 27.43 -5.70 -21.79
N SER A 248 26.13 -5.70 -22.14
CA SER A 248 25.49 -6.83 -22.82
C SER A 248 26.11 -7.11 -24.19
N ASN A 249 26.46 -6.06 -24.95
CA ASN A 249 27.13 -6.21 -26.25
C ASN A 249 28.55 -6.78 -26.09
N PHE A 250 29.30 -6.34 -25.08
CA PHE A 250 30.60 -6.93 -24.77
C PHE A 250 30.49 -8.39 -24.34
N LEU A 251 29.47 -8.75 -23.56
CA LEU A 251 29.22 -10.14 -23.18
C LEU A 251 28.92 -11.01 -24.41
N ASN A 252 28.07 -10.54 -25.34
CA ASN A 252 27.83 -11.21 -26.62
C ASN A 252 29.11 -11.33 -27.46
N LEU A 253 29.93 -10.27 -27.53
CA LEU A 253 31.21 -10.31 -28.23
C LEU A 253 32.18 -11.32 -27.60
N LEU A 254 32.24 -11.41 -26.27
CA LEU A 254 33.04 -12.40 -25.54
C LEU A 254 32.60 -13.82 -25.88
N VAL A 255 31.29 -14.08 -25.89
CA VAL A 255 30.74 -15.39 -26.28
C VAL A 255 31.16 -15.75 -27.71
N ILE A 256 30.95 -14.85 -28.68
CA ILE A 256 31.24 -15.12 -30.09
C ILE A 256 32.75 -15.28 -30.31
N SER A 257 33.58 -14.43 -29.71
CA SER A 257 35.04 -14.46 -29.91
C SER A 257 35.70 -15.65 -29.22
N LEU A 258 35.51 -15.83 -27.92
CA LEU A 258 36.11 -16.94 -27.16
C LEU A 258 35.44 -18.26 -27.51
N GLY A 259 34.12 -18.29 -27.64
CA GLY A 259 33.40 -19.47 -28.09
C GLY A 259 33.76 -19.84 -29.52
N GLY A 260 33.91 -18.86 -30.42
CA GLY A 260 34.43 -19.09 -31.78
C GLY A 260 35.85 -19.66 -31.81
N TYR A 261 36.73 -19.19 -30.92
CA TYR A 261 38.06 -19.78 -30.73
C TYR A 261 37.98 -21.22 -30.21
N PHE A 262 37.04 -21.54 -29.32
CA PHE A 262 36.81 -22.88 -28.81
C PHE A 262 36.27 -23.81 -29.91
N VAL A 263 35.38 -23.32 -30.77
CA VAL A 263 34.93 -24.05 -31.98
C VAL A 263 36.11 -24.30 -32.93
N TYR A 264 36.94 -23.29 -33.18
CA TYR A 264 38.15 -23.44 -34.01
C TYR A 264 39.11 -24.51 -33.45
N LYS A 265 39.25 -24.58 -32.12
CA LYS A 265 40.02 -25.61 -31.42
C LYS A 265 39.29 -26.95 -31.27
N LYS A 266 38.06 -27.07 -31.78
CA LYS A 266 37.18 -28.25 -31.64
C LYS A 266 36.94 -28.67 -30.19
N ILE A 267 36.89 -27.69 -29.28
CA ILE A 267 36.55 -27.89 -27.87
C ILE A 267 35.03 -27.93 -27.70
N ILE A 268 34.31 -27.11 -28.47
CA ILE A 268 32.85 -27.05 -28.52
C ILE A 268 32.38 -27.05 -29.98
N ASP A 269 31.12 -27.36 -30.22
CA ASP A 269 30.48 -27.35 -31.55
C ASP A 269 29.76 -26.02 -31.84
N PHE A 270 29.31 -25.84 -33.09
CA PHE A 270 28.55 -24.65 -33.48
C PHE A 270 27.23 -24.50 -32.72
N GLY A 271 26.54 -25.60 -32.43
CA GLY A 271 25.31 -25.58 -31.62
C GLY A 271 25.57 -25.22 -30.16
N ASP A 272 26.75 -25.56 -29.62
CA ASP A 272 27.16 -25.12 -28.28
C ASP A 272 27.30 -23.59 -28.26
N LEU A 273 28.05 -23.04 -29.21
CA LEU A 273 28.23 -21.59 -29.36
C LEU A 273 26.90 -20.85 -29.51
N PHE A 274 25.99 -21.42 -30.28
CA PHE A 274 24.65 -20.87 -30.47
C PHE A 274 23.85 -20.87 -29.15
N ALA A 275 23.88 -21.97 -28.40
CA ALA A 275 23.24 -22.04 -27.10
C ALA A 275 23.81 -21.01 -26.12
N TYR A 276 25.13 -20.84 -26.05
CA TYR A 276 25.75 -19.79 -25.22
C TYR A 276 25.21 -18.40 -25.57
N THR A 277 25.04 -18.10 -26.86
CA THR A 277 24.52 -16.80 -27.31
C THR A 277 23.05 -16.61 -26.90
N LEU A 278 22.23 -17.65 -26.94
CA LEU A 278 20.85 -17.59 -26.46
C LEU A 278 20.78 -17.38 -24.94
N TYR A 279 21.63 -18.06 -24.17
CA TYR A 279 21.67 -17.92 -22.71
C TYR A 279 22.08 -16.52 -22.24
N VAL A 280 22.85 -15.76 -23.05
CA VAL A 280 23.18 -14.36 -22.73
C VAL A 280 21.93 -13.51 -22.51
N ASN A 281 20.89 -13.71 -23.32
CA ASN A 281 19.64 -12.95 -23.19
C ASN A 281 18.94 -13.23 -21.85
N PHE A 282 19.07 -14.46 -21.34
CA PHE A 282 18.49 -14.84 -20.06
C PHE A 282 19.26 -14.29 -18.85
N PHE A 283 20.56 -13.99 -18.97
CA PHE A 283 21.30 -13.30 -17.91
C PHE A 283 20.86 -11.84 -17.76
N MET A 284 20.43 -11.22 -18.85
CA MET A 284 20.03 -9.81 -18.85
C MET A 284 18.73 -9.55 -18.10
N GLN A 285 17.82 -10.53 -18.09
CA GLN A 285 16.49 -10.38 -17.49
C GLN A 285 16.56 -10.24 -15.95
N PRO A 286 17.26 -11.10 -15.19
CA PRO A 286 17.51 -10.91 -13.75
C PRO A 286 18.14 -9.56 -13.41
N ILE A 287 19.11 -9.10 -14.21
CA ILE A 287 19.79 -7.82 -13.97
C ILE A 287 18.81 -6.64 -14.08
N ARG A 288 17.91 -6.69 -15.08
CA ARG A 288 16.85 -5.67 -15.24
C ARG A 288 15.85 -5.74 -14.08
N ARG A 289 15.35 -6.93 -13.76
CA ARG A 289 14.39 -7.16 -12.66
C ARG A 289 14.93 -6.72 -11.30
N LEU A 290 16.20 -6.95 -11.00
CA LEU A 290 16.81 -6.53 -9.73
C LEU A 290 16.72 -5.00 -9.50
N THR A 291 16.75 -4.22 -10.59
CA THR A 291 16.63 -2.77 -10.54
C THR A 291 15.21 -2.33 -10.20
N GLU A 292 14.21 -3.01 -10.75
CA GLU A 292 12.78 -2.76 -10.50
C GLU A 292 12.35 -3.26 -9.12
N PHE A 293 12.74 -4.50 -8.77
CA PHE A 293 12.46 -5.14 -7.49
C PHE A 293 12.91 -4.30 -6.31
N THR A 294 14.06 -3.63 -6.44
CA THR A 294 14.58 -2.75 -5.41
C THR A 294 13.62 -1.64 -5.01
N GLN A 295 13.05 -0.95 -6.00
CA GLN A 295 12.12 0.16 -5.76
C GLN A 295 10.83 -0.38 -5.14
N GLN A 296 10.33 -1.48 -5.69
CA GLN A 296 9.14 -2.15 -5.18
C GLN A 296 9.31 -2.66 -3.74
N LEU A 297 10.50 -3.19 -3.41
CA LEU A 297 10.84 -3.59 -2.05
C LEU A 297 10.83 -2.40 -1.11
N GLN A 298 11.41 -1.27 -1.51
CA GLN A 298 11.41 -0.05 -0.69
C GLN A 298 9.99 0.47 -0.46
N ASP A 299 9.22 0.66 -1.53
CA ASP A 299 7.86 1.21 -1.46
C ASP A 299 6.94 0.28 -0.65
N GLY A 300 6.95 -1.03 -0.95
CA GLY A 300 6.14 -2.01 -0.25
C GLY A 300 6.53 -2.18 1.23
N MET A 301 7.83 -2.15 1.56
CA MET A 301 8.26 -2.27 2.96
C MET A 301 8.00 -1.01 3.77
N THR A 302 8.16 0.19 3.20
CA THR A 302 7.79 1.45 3.87
C THR A 302 6.27 1.55 4.05
N GLY A 303 5.48 1.13 3.06
CA GLY A 303 4.03 0.99 3.22
C GLY A 303 3.68 0.03 4.36
N PHE A 304 4.36 -1.13 4.41
CA PHE A 304 4.12 -2.13 5.44
C PHE A 304 4.53 -1.66 6.84
N GLU A 305 5.61 -0.89 6.96
CA GLU A 305 6.03 -0.27 8.21
C GLU A 305 4.94 0.66 8.76
N ARG A 306 4.39 1.55 7.92
CA ARG A 306 3.28 2.44 8.32
C ARG A 306 2.00 1.69 8.65
N PHE A 307 1.71 0.61 7.92
CA PHE A 307 0.60 -0.28 8.26
C PHE A 307 0.78 -0.86 9.66
N VAL A 308 1.97 -1.40 9.94
CA VAL A 308 2.32 -1.95 11.26
C VAL A 308 2.26 -0.88 12.34
N GLU A 309 2.76 0.32 12.08
CA GLU A 309 2.66 1.46 13.01
C GLU A 309 1.22 1.72 13.43
N VAL A 310 0.25 1.70 12.49
CA VAL A 310 -1.18 1.85 12.84
C VAL A 310 -1.68 0.66 13.62
N MET A 311 -1.38 -0.56 13.17
CA MET A 311 -1.85 -1.79 13.82
C MET A 311 -1.26 -2.04 15.21
N ASP A 312 -0.19 -1.33 15.57
CA ASP A 312 0.46 -1.37 16.88
C ASP A 312 0.02 -0.23 17.80
N ILE A 313 -0.92 0.63 17.35
CA ILE A 313 -1.54 1.61 18.23
C ILE A 313 -2.53 0.87 19.12
N GLU A 314 -2.18 0.74 20.40
CA GLU A 314 -3.10 0.23 21.41
C GLU A 314 -4.07 1.34 21.82
N SER A 315 -5.33 0.98 22.06
CA SER A 315 -6.29 1.92 22.65
C SER A 315 -5.98 2.06 24.13
N ASP A 316 -5.68 3.28 24.59
CA ASP A 316 -5.55 3.57 26.02
C ASP A 316 -6.88 3.40 26.77
N ILE A 317 -8.00 3.42 26.02
CA ILE A 317 -9.36 3.30 26.56
C ILE A 317 -9.88 1.91 26.23
N VAL A 318 -9.70 0.99 27.17
CA VAL A 318 -10.23 -0.38 27.13
C VAL A 318 -11.11 -0.65 28.34
N ASP A 319 -12.03 -1.61 28.18
CA ASP A 319 -12.83 -2.12 29.30
C ASP A 319 -11.91 -2.81 30.31
N SER A 320 -12.08 -2.47 31.59
CA SER A 320 -11.47 -3.24 32.69
C SER A 320 -11.95 -4.70 32.63
N PRO A 321 -11.13 -5.70 33.02
CA PRO A 321 -11.56 -7.10 33.09
C PRO A 321 -12.84 -7.30 33.91
N ASP A 322 -13.02 -6.47 34.94
CA ASP A 322 -14.15 -6.50 35.86
C ASP A 322 -15.25 -5.48 35.50
N ALA A 323 -15.20 -4.88 34.31
CA ALA A 323 -16.14 -3.84 33.91
C ALA A 323 -17.57 -4.37 33.83
N ILE A 324 -18.49 -3.65 34.47
CA ILE A 324 -19.91 -4.01 34.54
C ILE A 324 -20.69 -3.48 33.35
N ASP A 325 -21.71 -4.24 32.94
CA ASP A 325 -22.67 -3.81 31.92
C ASP A 325 -23.84 -3.12 32.61
N ILE A 326 -24.11 -1.86 32.24
CA ILE A 326 -25.21 -1.08 32.82
C ILE A 326 -26.33 -0.96 31.79
N THR A 327 -27.49 -1.55 32.11
CA THR A 327 -28.68 -1.52 31.25
C THR A 327 -29.61 -0.36 31.53
N ASN A 328 -29.65 0.13 32.78
CA ASN A 328 -30.48 1.24 33.22
C ASN A 328 -29.61 2.25 33.97
N MET A 329 -29.63 3.52 33.55
CA MET A 329 -29.02 4.64 34.27
C MET A 329 -30.12 5.59 34.77
N GLU A 330 -30.01 6.02 36.02
CA GLU A 330 -30.81 7.12 36.56
C GLU A 330 -30.26 8.48 36.11
N GLY A 331 -28.94 8.57 35.90
CA GLY A 331 -28.27 9.71 35.30
C GLY A 331 -27.70 10.72 36.31
N LYS A 332 -27.35 10.28 37.52
CA LYS A 332 -26.57 11.08 38.46
C LYS A 332 -25.11 11.11 38.02
N ILE A 333 -24.52 12.30 37.83
CA ILE A 333 -23.13 12.43 37.37
C ILE A 333 -22.31 13.18 38.43
N VAL A 334 -21.17 12.63 38.84
CA VAL A 334 -20.29 13.24 39.84
C VAL A 334 -18.86 13.29 39.32
N PHE A 335 -18.29 14.50 39.26
CA PHE A 335 -16.86 14.74 39.04
C PHE A 335 -16.22 15.00 40.42
N ASN A 336 -15.23 14.18 40.79
CA ASN A 336 -14.50 14.29 42.05
C ASN A 336 -13.03 14.59 41.78
N ASN A 337 -12.60 15.83 42.06
CA ASN A 337 -11.23 16.33 41.85
C ASN A 337 -10.65 16.01 40.47
N VAL A 338 -11.44 16.21 39.41
CA VAL A 338 -11.02 15.84 38.05
C VAL A 338 -10.03 16.85 37.48
N SER A 339 -8.87 16.35 37.06
CA SER A 339 -7.85 17.11 36.33
C SER A 339 -7.58 16.46 34.97
N PHE A 340 -7.54 17.28 33.92
CA PHE A 340 -7.39 16.81 32.54
C PHE A 340 -6.54 17.75 31.68
N SER A 341 -5.75 17.15 30.80
CA SER A 341 -4.92 17.83 29.80
C SER A 341 -4.92 16.99 28.52
N TYR A 342 -4.98 17.63 27.36
CA TYR A 342 -4.67 16.94 26.10
C TYR A 342 -3.15 16.69 25.99
N ASN A 343 -2.74 15.68 25.21
CA ASN A 343 -1.34 15.38 24.85
C ASN A 343 -0.31 15.45 26.01
N ASN A 344 -0.29 14.44 26.88
CA ASN A 344 0.71 14.27 27.94
C ASN A 344 0.96 15.43 28.92
N GLY A 345 0.18 16.52 28.90
CA GLY A 345 0.22 17.56 29.94
C GLY A 345 0.84 18.89 29.57
N GLU A 346 1.04 19.18 28.29
CA GLU A 346 1.53 20.50 27.88
C GLU A 346 0.53 21.62 28.21
N ASP A 347 -0.79 21.33 28.17
CA ASP A 347 -1.84 22.28 28.53
C ASP A 347 -2.91 21.65 29.44
N VAL A 348 -2.96 22.06 30.71
CA VAL A 348 -4.02 21.68 31.65
C VAL A 348 -5.31 22.42 31.29
N VAL A 349 -6.34 21.66 30.90
CA VAL A 349 -7.64 22.20 30.48
C VAL A 349 -8.63 22.25 31.65
N LEU A 350 -8.61 21.23 32.51
CA LEU A 350 -9.42 21.16 33.71
C LEU A 350 -8.50 20.88 34.90
N SER A 351 -8.72 21.58 36.02
CA SER A 351 -7.94 21.43 37.25
C SER A 351 -8.87 21.32 38.47
N ASN A 352 -8.75 20.22 39.20
CA ASN A 352 -9.48 19.95 40.45
C ASN A 352 -11.00 20.21 40.37
N LEU A 353 -11.62 19.81 39.25
CA LEU A 353 -13.05 20.02 39.03
C LEU A 353 -13.88 19.14 39.97
N ASN A 354 -14.78 19.78 40.73
CA ASN A 354 -15.78 19.11 41.55
C ASN A 354 -17.18 19.57 41.12
N LEU A 355 -18.01 18.64 40.66
CA LEU A 355 -19.34 18.93 40.13
C LEU A 355 -20.27 17.73 40.36
N SER A 356 -21.47 17.97 40.92
CA SER A 356 -22.52 16.95 41.05
C SER A 356 -23.76 17.39 40.28
N ILE A 357 -24.29 16.50 39.45
CA ILE A 357 -25.48 16.70 38.64
C ILE A 357 -26.50 15.63 39.04
N GLU A 358 -27.63 16.06 39.59
CA GLU A 358 -28.71 15.15 40.01
C GLU A 358 -29.56 14.68 38.81
N PRO A 359 -30.16 13.47 38.89
CA PRO A 359 -31.04 12.94 37.86
C PRO A 359 -32.15 13.91 37.42
N GLY A 360 -32.40 13.97 36.11
CA GLY A 360 -33.45 14.80 35.51
C GLY A 360 -33.18 16.30 35.51
N LYS A 361 -32.01 16.76 35.96
CA LYS A 361 -31.63 18.19 35.91
C LYS A 361 -31.08 18.57 34.55
N THR A 362 -31.35 19.81 34.15
CA THR A 362 -30.70 20.45 32.99
C THR A 362 -29.64 21.41 33.49
N VAL A 363 -28.39 21.17 33.11
CA VAL A 363 -27.24 21.99 33.51
C VAL A 363 -26.70 22.72 32.29
N ALA A 364 -26.48 24.04 32.42
CA ALA A 364 -25.88 24.87 31.38
C ALA A 364 -24.43 25.19 31.73
N LEU A 365 -23.50 24.86 30.83
CA LEU A 365 -22.09 25.22 30.94
C LEU A 365 -21.82 26.49 30.13
N VAL A 366 -21.46 27.59 30.80
CA VAL A 366 -21.26 28.91 30.18
C VAL A 366 -19.87 29.43 30.50
N GLY A 367 -19.20 30.02 29.51
CA GLY A 367 -17.86 30.58 29.66
C GLY A 367 -17.22 30.89 28.31
N PRO A 368 -16.09 31.62 28.29
CA PRO A 368 -15.40 32.00 27.05
C PRO A 368 -14.95 30.77 26.24
N SER A 369 -14.67 30.97 24.95
CA SER A 369 -14.09 29.90 24.12
C SER A 369 -12.78 29.39 24.73
N GLY A 370 -12.52 28.09 24.65
CA GLY A 370 -11.33 27.46 25.25
C GLY A 370 -11.43 27.13 26.75
N ALA A 371 -12.49 27.54 27.47
CA ALA A 371 -12.64 27.29 28.91
C ALA A 371 -12.90 25.81 29.31
N GLY A 372 -12.69 24.83 28.42
CA GLY A 372 -12.86 23.40 28.74
C GLY A 372 -14.30 22.85 28.72
N LYS A 373 -15.29 23.64 28.29
CA LYS A 373 -16.71 23.21 28.24
C LYS A 373 -16.93 21.93 27.43
N THR A 374 -16.43 21.92 26.19
CA THR A 374 -16.53 20.76 25.29
C THR A 374 -15.76 19.57 25.84
N THR A 375 -14.59 19.81 26.44
CA THR A 375 -13.78 18.78 27.11
C THR A 375 -14.57 18.10 28.22
N LEU A 376 -15.25 18.85 29.09
CA LEU A 376 -16.10 18.29 30.14
C LEU A 376 -17.16 17.35 29.56
N CYS A 377 -17.85 17.76 28.49
CA CYS A 377 -18.83 16.92 27.80
C CYS A 377 -18.22 15.64 27.19
N HIS A 378 -16.97 15.69 26.71
CA HIS A 378 -16.28 14.54 26.12
C HIS A 378 -15.74 13.54 27.16
N LEU A 379 -15.54 13.97 28.41
CA LEU A 379 -15.07 13.08 29.48
C LEU A 379 -16.17 12.15 29.99
N VAL A 380 -17.44 12.59 30.01
CA VAL A 380 -18.58 11.76 30.46
C VAL A 380 -18.74 10.45 29.67
N PRO A 381 -18.73 10.44 28.31
CA PRO A 381 -18.75 9.19 27.52
C PRO A 381 -17.40 8.47 27.45
N ARG A 382 -16.41 8.90 28.26
CA ARG A 382 -15.04 8.37 28.30
C ARG A 382 -14.39 8.35 26.91
N PHE A 383 -14.36 9.49 26.22
CA PHE A 383 -13.59 9.63 24.97
C PHE A 383 -12.09 9.92 25.21
N TYR A 384 -11.76 10.38 26.41
CA TYR A 384 -10.39 10.56 26.89
C TYR A 384 -10.29 10.06 28.32
N GLU A 385 -9.11 9.57 28.71
CA GLU A 385 -8.80 9.25 30.12
C GLU A 385 -8.46 10.52 30.91
N ILE A 386 -8.90 10.56 32.16
CA ILE A 386 -8.53 11.60 33.12
C ILE A 386 -7.16 11.29 33.73
N LYS A 387 -6.41 12.32 34.14
CA LYS A 387 -5.13 12.12 34.83
C LYS A 387 -5.31 11.89 36.33
N GLU A 388 -6.21 12.63 36.94
CA GLU A 388 -6.48 12.59 38.38
C GLU A 388 -7.99 12.72 38.64
N GLY A 389 -8.45 12.12 39.74
CA GLY A 389 -9.85 12.13 40.17
C GLY A 389 -10.67 10.91 39.74
N SER A 390 -11.98 11.04 39.86
CA SER A 390 -12.99 10.09 39.35
C SER A 390 -14.15 10.82 38.70
N ILE A 391 -14.74 10.17 37.69
CA ILE A 391 -16.04 10.55 37.13
C ILE A 391 -16.97 9.37 37.36
N GLU A 392 -18.04 9.59 38.10
CA GLU A 392 -18.99 8.56 38.49
C GLU A 392 -20.34 8.83 37.85
N ILE A 393 -20.99 7.76 37.37
CA ILE A 393 -22.39 7.77 36.95
C ILE A 393 -23.14 6.78 37.84
N ASP A 394 -24.19 7.27 38.51
CA ASP A 394 -25.00 6.51 39.48
C ASP A 394 -24.14 5.83 40.58
N GLY A 395 -23.03 6.47 40.95
CA GLY A 395 -22.08 6.00 41.98
C GLY A 395 -21.06 4.96 41.51
N VAL A 396 -21.02 4.66 40.20
CA VAL A 396 -20.00 3.78 39.60
C VAL A 396 -19.05 4.61 38.76
N ASP A 397 -17.74 4.43 38.94
CA ASP A 397 -16.73 5.11 38.12
C ASP A 397 -16.87 4.68 36.65
N ILE A 398 -16.81 5.63 35.72
CA ILE A 398 -16.91 5.36 34.27
C ILE A 398 -15.82 4.40 33.75
N ARG A 399 -14.72 4.22 34.49
CA ARG A 399 -13.66 3.25 34.19
C ARG A 399 -14.09 1.80 34.44
N ASP A 400 -15.02 1.60 35.36
CA ASP A 400 -15.55 0.29 35.76
C ASP A 400 -16.82 -0.10 34.98
N ILE A 401 -17.26 0.74 34.04
CA ILE A 401 -18.41 0.49 33.17
C ILE A 401 -17.91 0.10 31.78
N LYS A 402 -18.53 -0.91 31.16
CA LYS A 402 -18.25 -1.24 29.76
C LYS A 402 -18.53 -0.04 28.85
N LEU A 403 -17.58 0.32 27.99
CA LEU A 403 -17.66 1.49 27.11
C LEU A 403 -18.90 1.47 26.21
N LYS A 404 -19.26 0.29 25.70
CA LYS A 404 -20.43 0.12 24.84
C LYS A 404 -21.73 0.44 25.60
N SER A 405 -21.86 -0.01 26.86
CA SER A 405 -23.05 0.27 27.66
C SER A 405 -23.07 1.72 28.15
N LEU A 406 -21.91 2.27 28.54
CA LEU A 406 -21.76 3.68 28.90
C LEU A 406 -22.26 4.60 27.77
N ARG A 407 -21.69 4.45 26.57
CA ARG A 407 -21.97 5.31 25.42
C ARG A 407 -23.37 5.11 24.85
N LYS A 408 -23.94 3.90 24.95
CA LYS A 408 -25.32 3.63 24.51
C LYS A 408 -26.37 4.41 25.31
N ASN A 409 -26.07 4.74 26.57
CA ASN A 409 -26.98 5.49 27.45
C ASN A 409 -26.74 7.01 27.40
N ILE A 410 -25.77 7.50 26.62
CA ILE A 410 -25.43 8.91 26.50
C ILE A 410 -25.73 9.40 25.08
N GLY A 411 -26.74 10.26 24.94
CA GLY A 411 -26.98 10.99 23.70
C GLY A 411 -26.07 12.21 23.60
N LEU A 412 -25.16 12.23 22.62
CA LEU A 412 -24.27 13.35 22.38
C LEU A 412 -24.61 14.06 21.07
N VAL A 413 -24.80 15.38 21.14
CA VAL A 413 -24.93 16.24 19.96
C VAL A 413 -23.67 17.08 19.84
N GLN A 414 -22.89 16.86 18.78
CA GLN A 414 -21.63 17.56 18.56
C GLN A 414 -21.86 19.01 18.10
N GLN A 415 -20.88 19.87 18.37
CA GLN A 415 -20.92 21.28 17.95
C GLN A 415 -20.88 21.41 16.42
N GLU A 416 -20.03 20.63 15.76
CA GLU A 416 -20.03 20.47 14.31
C GLU A 416 -20.80 19.19 13.98
N VAL A 417 -21.94 19.35 13.29
CA VAL A 417 -22.81 18.22 12.95
C VAL A 417 -22.26 17.52 11.71
N PHE A 418 -22.02 16.21 11.82
CA PHE A 418 -21.67 15.36 10.70
C PHE A 418 -22.90 14.56 10.23
N LEU A 419 -23.09 14.49 8.91
CA LEU A 419 -24.07 13.61 8.28
C LEU A 419 -23.35 12.66 7.33
N PHE A 420 -23.70 11.38 7.40
CA PHE A 420 -23.22 10.38 6.46
C PHE A 420 -23.92 10.58 5.11
N THR A 421 -23.17 10.40 4.02
CA THR A 421 -23.74 10.31 2.68
C THR A 421 -24.74 9.14 2.64
N GLY A 422 -25.99 9.43 2.32
CA GLY A 422 -27.11 8.49 2.49
C GLY A 422 -28.43 9.23 2.54
N THR A 423 -29.52 8.57 2.90
CA THR A 423 -30.82 9.25 3.07
C THR A 423 -30.92 9.97 4.42
N ILE A 424 -31.89 10.88 4.54
CA ILE A 424 -32.28 11.47 5.84
C ILE A 424 -32.63 10.35 6.83
N LYS A 425 -33.38 9.34 6.39
CA LYS A 425 -33.73 8.16 7.19
C LYS A 425 -32.49 7.43 7.71
N ASP A 426 -31.50 7.18 6.85
CA ASP A 426 -30.27 6.48 7.22
C ASP A 426 -29.50 7.24 8.32
N ASN A 427 -29.46 8.57 8.23
CA ASN A 427 -28.82 9.42 9.23
C ASN A 427 -29.55 9.41 10.58
N ILE A 428 -30.89 9.41 10.58
CA ILE A 428 -31.67 9.30 11.83
C ILE A 428 -31.50 7.91 12.46
N LEU A 429 -31.46 6.86 11.65
CA LEU A 429 -31.23 5.48 12.09
C LEU A 429 -29.86 5.27 12.75
N TYR A 430 -28.90 6.16 12.54
CA TYR A 430 -27.59 6.04 13.18
C TYR A 430 -27.67 6.02 14.72
N GLY A 431 -28.66 6.69 15.32
CA GLY A 431 -28.90 6.64 16.76
C GLY A 431 -29.47 5.31 17.26
N ASN A 432 -30.23 4.59 16.43
CA ASN A 432 -30.73 3.25 16.70
C ASN A 432 -31.05 2.53 15.37
N PRO A 433 -30.14 1.68 14.85
CA PRO A 433 -30.31 1.04 13.55
C PRO A 433 -31.52 0.11 13.44
N SER A 434 -32.08 -0.31 14.58
CA SER A 434 -33.24 -1.19 14.66
C SER A 434 -34.55 -0.43 14.91
N ALA A 435 -34.57 0.91 14.84
CA ALA A 435 -35.77 1.69 15.07
C ALA A 435 -36.81 1.50 13.95
N SER A 436 -38.09 1.52 14.31
CA SER A 436 -39.19 1.48 13.35
C SER A 436 -39.39 2.84 12.67
N ASP A 437 -40.10 2.86 11.55
CA ASP A 437 -40.41 4.10 10.82
C ASP A 437 -41.23 5.08 11.66
N GLU A 438 -42.11 4.58 12.54
CA GLU A 438 -42.85 5.42 13.47
C GLU A 438 -41.91 6.11 14.48
N ALA A 439 -40.90 5.40 14.99
CA ALA A 439 -39.92 5.94 15.92
C ALA A 439 -39.01 7.00 15.25
N ILE A 440 -38.67 6.80 13.97
CA ILE A 440 -37.95 7.79 13.16
C ILE A 440 -38.78 9.07 13.03
N ILE A 441 -40.07 8.95 12.69
CA ILE A 441 -40.98 10.09 12.52
C ILE A 441 -41.17 10.83 13.86
N ASP A 442 -41.39 10.10 14.95
CA ASP A 442 -41.52 10.67 16.30
C ASP A 442 -40.26 11.44 16.71
N SER A 443 -39.07 10.88 16.47
CA SER A 443 -37.80 11.54 16.76
C SER A 443 -37.62 12.83 15.95
N ALA A 444 -37.97 12.80 14.65
CA ALA A 444 -37.92 13.98 13.79
C ALA A 444 -38.93 15.07 14.20
N LYS A 445 -40.11 14.67 14.72
CA LYS A 445 -41.10 15.61 15.28
C LYS A 445 -40.57 16.26 16.55
N LYS A 446 -39.98 15.48 17.46
CA LYS A 446 -39.33 15.98 18.69
C LYS A 446 -38.18 16.94 18.38
N ALA A 447 -37.41 16.65 17.33
CA ALA A 447 -36.35 17.53 16.81
C ALA A 447 -36.86 18.70 15.95
N ARG A 448 -38.18 18.84 15.74
CA ARG A 448 -38.83 19.88 14.93
C ARG A 448 -38.35 19.98 13.48
N ILE A 449 -37.97 18.85 12.88
CA ILE A 449 -37.51 18.78 11.48
C ILE A 449 -38.45 18.00 10.56
N HIS A 450 -39.42 17.26 11.12
CA HIS A 450 -40.38 16.46 10.34
C HIS A 450 -41.07 17.26 9.22
N GLU A 451 -41.59 18.46 9.53
CA GLU A 451 -42.31 19.29 8.56
C GLU A 451 -41.41 19.67 7.38
N PHE A 452 -40.17 20.07 7.64
CA PHE A 452 -39.20 20.34 6.59
C PHE A 452 -38.91 19.10 5.75
N ILE A 453 -38.69 17.94 6.38
CA ILE A 453 -38.43 16.69 5.64
C ILE A 453 -39.59 16.38 4.69
N THR A 454 -40.84 16.59 5.13
CA THR A 454 -42.03 16.31 4.29
C THR A 454 -42.20 17.26 3.11
N THR A 455 -41.52 18.43 3.07
CA THR A 455 -41.56 19.31 1.89
C THR A 455 -40.55 18.91 0.81
N LEU A 456 -39.60 18.03 1.14
CA LEU A 456 -38.61 17.55 0.19
C LEU A 456 -39.24 16.55 -0.80
N PRO A 457 -38.80 16.53 -2.07
CA PRO A 457 -39.39 15.67 -3.11
C PRO A 457 -39.45 14.17 -2.73
N ASP A 458 -38.42 13.68 -2.05
CA ASP A 458 -38.31 12.26 -1.64
C ASP A 458 -38.56 12.06 -0.13
N GLY A 459 -39.02 13.10 0.58
CA GLY A 459 -39.29 13.02 2.01
C GLY A 459 -38.08 12.53 2.80
N TYR A 460 -38.29 11.51 3.63
CA TYR A 460 -37.23 10.86 4.42
C TYR A 460 -36.20 10.09 3.58
N ASN A 461 -36.53 9.74 2.34
CA ASN A 461 -35.60 9.08 1.42
C ASN A 461 -34.75 10.08 0.62
N THR A 462 -34.90 11.39 0.88
CA THR A 462 -34.06 12.41 0.26
C THR A 462 -32.60 12.13 0.58
N TYR A 463 -31.80 12.07 -0.48
CA TYR A 463 -30.39 11.75 -0.41
C TYR A 463 -29.55 12.98 -0.04
N ILE A 464 -28.74 12.84 1.00
CA ILE A 464 -27.76 13.81 1.49
C ILE A 464 -26.38 13.36 1.01
N ARG A 465 -25.58 14.31 0.48
CA ARG A 465 -24.23 14.05 -0.02
C ARG A 465 -23.17 14.53 0.93
#